data_AF-A0A2V9BXC1-F1
#
_entry.id   AF-A0A2V9BXC1-F1
#
_cell.length_a   1.000
_cell.length_b   1.000
_cell.length_c   1.000
_cell.angle_alpha   90.00
_cell.angle_beta   90.00
_cell.angle_gamma   90.00
#
_symmetry.space_group_name_H-M   'P 1'
#
loop_
_entity.id
_entity.type
_entity.pdbx_description
1 polymer ?
#
loop_
_entity_poly.entity_id
_entity_poly.type
_entity_poly.pdbx_seq_one_letter_code
_entity_poly.pdbx_strand_id
1 'polypeptide(L)'
;MKRYQIPKALRTAAILCFLLVPAGVALAGIKNLAVVVSAGSKLTDVPLADLTRLCKGTQKTWPDGKNFTLVMRDPESPEMHVVAQKLFGAAPGEVKALIAKLNESRLTVKIVDNDEDLLRTVEATPGAAGIIDVYAINSSVKVLRVEGKLPFDLGYALKGN
;
A
#
# COMPACT_ATOMS: atom_id res chain seq x y z
N MET A 1 70.64 -28.35 -22.04
CA MET A 1 69.20 -28.66 -22.01
C MET A 1 68.79 -29.03 -20.58
N LYS A 2 68.17 -28.12 -19.82
CA LYS A 2 67.64 -28.38 -18.46
C LYS A 2 66.13 -28.19 -18.49
N ARG A 3 65.38 -29.27 -18.23
CA ARG A 3 63.91 -29.28 -18.14
C ARG A 3 63.49 -28.60 -16.84
N TYR A 4 62.80 -27.46 -16.95
CA TYR A 4 62.23 -26.73 -15.82
C TYR A 4 60.93 -27.44 -15.40
N GLN A 5 60.99 -28.15 -14.27
CA GLN A 5 59.83 -28.74 -13.59
C GLN A 5 59.11 -27.62 -12.83
N ILE A 6 57.88 -27.30 -13.24
CA ILE A 6 57.05 -26.29 -12.58
C ILE A 6 56.48 -26.90 -11.29
N PRO A 7 56.74 -26.32 -10.09
CA PRO A 7 56.21 -26.85 -8.84
C PRO A 7 54.70 -26.61 -8.72
N LYS A 8 53.99 -27.61 -8.20
CA LYS A 8 52.52 -27.70 -8.04
C LYS A 8 51.91 -26.71 -7.03
N ALA A 9 52.65 -25.68 -6.62
CA ALA A 9 52.27 -24.73 -5.57
C ALA A 9 51.47 -23.52 -6.09
N LEU A 10 50.88 -23.61 -7.28
CA LEU A 10 50.07 -22.54 -7.89
C LEU A 10 48.69 -23.03 -8.31
N ARG A 11 48.04 -23.84 -7.46
CA ARG A 11 46.65 -24.28 -7.68
C ARG A 11 45.69 -23.91 -6.54
N THR A 12 46.19 -23.33 -5.45
CA THR A 12 45.41 -23.03 -4.24
C THR A 12 45.18 -21.53 -4.01
N ALA A 13 45.28 -20.71 -5.06
CA ALA A 13 45.01 -19.27 -4.98
C ALA A 13 43.94 -18.82 -6.00
N ALA A 14 42.93 -19.68 -6.23
CA ALA A 14 41.80 -19.39 -7.12
C ALA A 14 40.45 -19.66 -6.42
N ILE A 15 40.38 -19.43 -5.11
CA ILE A 15 39.15 -19.59 -4.31
C ILE A 15 39.00 -18.38 -3.38
N LEU A 16 38.91 -17.15 -3.91
CA LEU A 16 38.46 -16.01 -3.08
C LEU A 16 38.09 -14.73 -3.85
N CYS A 17 37.38 -14.77 -4.98
CA CYS A 17 37.03 -13.50 -5.66
C CYS A 17 35.66 -13.41 -6.35
N PHE A 18 34.69 -14.30 -6.10
CA PHE A 18 33.44 -14.24 -6.88
C PHE A 18 32.14 -14.43 -6.07
N LEU A 19 32.04 -13.79 -4.92
CA LEU A 19 30.76 -13.60 -4.22
C LEU A 19 30.61 -12.13 -3.81
N LEU A 20 30.63 -11.23 -4.79
CA LEU A 20 29.96 -9.94 -4.65
C LEU A 20 28.60 -10.06 -5.33
N VAL A 21 27.63 -10.62 -4.61
CA VAL A 21 26.22 -10.49 -4.99
C VAL A 21 25.87 -9.02 -4.70
N PRO A 22 25.56 -8.18 -5.70
CA PRO A 22 24.93 -6.91 -5.40
C PRO A 22 23.55 -7.26 -4.81
N ALA A 23 23.41 -7.14 -3.50
CA ALA A 23 22.09 -7.06 -2.88
C ALA A 23 21.40 -5.88 -3.54
N GLY A 24 20.47 -6.17 -4.46
CA GLY A 24 19.66 -5.16 -5.12
C GLY A 24 18.98 -4.36 -4.03
N VAL A 25 19.45 -3.14 -3.79
CA VAL A 25 18.70 -2.15 -3.04
C VAL A 25 17.44 -1.90 -3.85
N ALA A 26 16.36 -2.59 -3.49
CA ALA A 26 15.03 -2.18 -3.92
C ALA A 26 14.88 -0.75 -3.39
N LEU A 27 15.07 0.23 -4.27
CA LEU A 27 14.67 1.59 -3.99
C LEU A 27 13.16 1.48 -3.72
N ALA A 28 12.78 1.55 -2.44
CA ALA A 28 11.41 1.78 -2.06
C ALA A 28 11.06 3.14 -2.68
N GLY A 29 10.47 3.09 -3.87
CA GLY A 29 10.03 4.28 -4.57
C GLY A 29 8.95 4.93 -3.71
N ILE A 30 9.03 6.25 -3.56
CA ILE A 30 7.99 7.03 -2.89
C ILE A 30 6.70 6.83 -3.67
N LYS A 31 5.79 5.99 -3.16
CA LYS A 31 4.47 5.78 -3.75
C LYS A 31 3.56 6.91 -3.29
N ASN A 32 2.92 7.57 -4.25
CA ASN A 32 1.88 8.56 -3.97
C ASN A 32 0.57 7.78 -3.87
N LEU A 33 0.12 7.51 -2.65
CA LEU A 33 -1.12 6.78 -2.44
C LEU A 33 -2.32 7.72 -2.61
N ALA A 34 -3.42 7.18 -3.11
CA ALA A 34 -4.69 7.86 -3.31
C ALA A 34 -5.81 7.09 -2.63
N VAL A 35 -6.80 7.84 -2.15
CA VAL A 35 -8.11 7.27 -1.84
C VAL A 35 -8.93 7.29 -3.13
N VAL A 36 -9.45 6.15 -3.54
CA VAL A 36 -10.30 6.02 -4.72
C VAL A 36 -11.66 5.47 -4.33
N VAL A 37 -12.70 5.85 -5.07
CA VAL A 37 -14.05 5.29 -4.98
C VAL A 37 -14.51 4.91 -6.38
N SER A 38 -15.60 4.15 -6.50
CA SER A 38 -16.14 3.82 -7.83
C SER A 38 -16.39 5.08 -8.67
N ALA A 39 -16.14 5.02 -9.98
CA ALA A 39 -16.24 6.18 -10.86
C ALA A 39 -17.61 6.87 -10.81
N GLY A 40 -18.69 6.10 -10.61
CA GLY A 40 -20.06 6.60 -10.48
C GLY A 40 -20.43 7.17 -9.10
N SER A 41 -19.53 7.16 -8.12
CA SER A 41 -19.79 7.72 -6.79
C SER A 41 -20.06 9.22 -6.87
N LYS A 42 -20.89 9.76 -5.97
CA LYS A 42 -21.12 11.21 -5.84
C LYS A 42 -20.17 11.89 -4.86
N LEU A 43 -19.40 11.12 -4.09
CA LEU A 43 -18.41 11.64 -3.15
C LEU A 43 -17.29 12.35 -3.92
N THR A 44 -16.97 13.58 -3.54
CA THR A 44 -15.91 14.38 -4.18
C THR A 44 -14.75 14.68 -3.24
N ASP A 45 -15.04 14.75 -1.94
CA ASP A 45 -14.09 15.03 -0.87
C ASP A 45 -14.50 14.29 0.41
N VAL A 46 -13.51 14.03 1.27
CA VAL A 46 -13.73 13.52 2.62
C VAL A 46 -12.73 14.18 3.59
N PRO A 47 -13.19 14.67 4.76
CA PRO A 47 -12.27 15.06 5.82
C PRO A 47 -11.44 13.86 6.30
N LEU A 48 -10.15 14.06 6.56
CA LEU A 48 -9.25 13.03 7.08
C LEU A 48 -9.76 12.47 8.42
N ALA A 49 -10.36 13.34 9.25
CA ALA A 49 -10.95 12.92 10.52
C ALA A 49 -12.11 11.93 10.31
N ASP A 50 -12.96 12.16 9.31
CA ASP A 50 -14.09 11.29 8.99
C ASP A 50 -13.60 9.98 8.33
N LEU A 51 -12.62 10.07 7.43
CA LEU A 51 -11.97 8.88 6.87
C LEU A 51 -11.34 8.01 7.97
N THR A 52 -10.70 8.62 8.97
CA THR A 52 -10.14 7.93 10.13
C THR A 52 -11.24 7.27 10.97
N ARG A 53 -12.36 7.95 11.21
CA ARG A 53 -13.52 7.38 11.93
C ARG A 53 -14.13 6.19 11.19
N LEU A 54 -14.17 6.26 9.86
CA LEU A 54 -14.62 5.17 8.99
C LEU A 54 -13.67 3.97 9.10
N CYS A 55 -12.36 4.18 8.96
CA CYS A 55 -11.36 3.12 9.07
C CYS A 55 -11.28 2.50 10.47
N LYS A 56 -11.54 3.27 11.54
CA LYS A 56 -11.59 2.76 12.92
C LYS A 56 -12.95 2.17 13.32
N GLY A 57 -13.94 2.18 12.42
CA GLY A 57 -15.29 1.65 12.68
C GLY A 57 -16.14 2.48 13.64
N THR A 58 -15.69 3.67 14.02
CA THR A 58 -16.50 4.66 14.78
C THR A 58 -17.68 5.14 13.93
N GLN A 59 -17.48 5.24 12.62
CA GLN A 59 -18.51 5.48 11.62
C GLN A 59 -18.51 4.29 10.66
N LYS A 60 -19.68 3.79 10.26
CA LYS A 60 -19.79 2.60 9.39
C LYS A 60 -20.42 2.90 8.02
N THR A 61 -20.92 4.11 7.84
CA THR A 61 -21.61 4.54 6.63
C THR A 61 -21.05 5.87 6.16
N TRP A 62 -20.99 6.05 4.84
CA TRP A 62 -20.71 7.33 4.22
C TRP A 62 -21.83 8.34 4.51
N PRO A 63 -21.57 9.65 4.32
CA PRO A 63 -22.61 10.68 4.42
C PRO A 63 -23.78 10.49 3.44
N ASP A 64 -23.55 9.76 2.34
CA ASP A 64 -24.59 9.42 1.36
C ASP A 64 -25.42 8.17 1.75
N GLY A 65 -25.17 7.61 2.93
CA GLY A 65 -25.89 6.46 3.51
C GLY A 65 -25.36 5.08 3.10
N LYS A 66 -24.39 4.98 2.18
CA LYS A 66 -23.83 3.68 1.80
C LYS A 66 -22.93 3.11 2.89
N ASN A 67 -22.97 1.79 3.07
CA ASN A 67 -22.03 1.11 3.97
C ASN A 67 -20.60 1.32 3.50
N PHE A 68 -19.72 1.64 4.43
CA PHE A 68 -18.31 1.80 4.15
C PHE A 68 -17.62 0.44 4.04
N THR A 69 -16.90 0.24 2.96
CA THR A 69 -15.96 -0.88 2.80
C THR A 69 -14.60 -0.31 2.44
N LEU A 70 -13.55 -0.74 3.13
CA LEU A 70 -12.19 -0.37 2.77
C LEU A 70 -11.55 -1.51 1.98
N VAL A 71 -10.84 -1.18 0.90
CA VAL A 71 -10.07 -2.12 0.09
C VAL A 71 -8.63 -1.62 0.02
N MET A 72 -7.66 -2.48 0.28
CA MET A 72 -6.26 -2.09 0.26
C MET A 72 -5.34 -3.29 -0.01
N ARG A 73 -4.12 -3.00 -0.45
CA ARG A 73 -3.01 -3.96 -0.46
C ARG A 73 -2.55 -4.28 0.96
N ASP A 74 -1.56 -5.16 1.09
CA ASP A 74 -0.96 -5.52 2.38
C ASP A 74 -0.64 -4.26 3.24
N PRO A 75 -1.33 -4.03 4.37
CA PRO A 75 -1.11 -2.87 5.21
C PRO A 75 0.25 -2.89 5.94
N GLU A 76 0.95 -4.03 5.92
CA GLU A 76 2.31 -4.19 6.47
C GLU A 76 3.40 -3.92 5.43
N SER A 77 3.05 -3.70 4.17
CA SER A 77 4.01 -3.25 3.16
C SER A 77 4.55 -1.86 3.53
N PRO A 78 5.85 -1.58 3.26
CA PRO A 78 6.47 -0.30 3.63
C PRO A 78 5.69 0.92 3.14
N GLU A 79 5.16 0.87 1.91
CA GLU A 79 4.38 1.96 1.33
C GLU A 79 3.08 2.24 2.11
N MET A 80 2.50 1.23 2.76
CA MET A 80 1.23 1.34 3.47
C MET A 80 1.39 1.77 4.94
N HIS A 81 2.62 1.80 5.49
CA HIS A 81 2.84 2.14 6.91
C HIS A 81 2.31 3.52 7.29
N VAL A 82 2.49 4.53 6.42
CA VAL A 82 1.96 5.88 6.67
C VAL A 82 0.43 5.88 6.69
N VAL A 83 -0.21 5.13 5.79
CA VAL A 83 -1.67 4.99 5.74
C VAL A 83 -2.17 4.25 6.97
N ALA A 84 -1.50 3.16 7.35
CA ALA A 84 -1.81 2.38 8.52
C ALA A 84 -1.78 3.24 9.79
N GLN A 85 -0.72 4.02 9.97
CA GLN A 85 -0.59 4.94 11.09
C GLN A 85 -1.67 6.04 11.07
N LYS A 86 -1.92 6.68 9.91
CA LYS A 86 -2.85 7.81 9.84
C LYS A 86 -4.31 7.41 9.93
N LEU A 87 -4.72 6.34 9.23
CA LEU A 87 -6.13 5.94 9.15
C LEU A 87 -6.54 5.01 10.30
N PHE A 88 -5.66 4.11 10.72
CA PHE A 88 -5.96 3.15 11.79
C PHE A 88 -5.37 3.55 13.14
N GLY A 89 -4.37 4.44 13.18
CA GLY A 89 -3.68 4.78 14.42
C GLY A 89 -2.81 3.65 14.95
N ALA A 90 -2.47 2.67 14.12
CA ALA A 90 -1.73 1.48 14.51
C ALA A 90 -0.29 1.51 13.97
N ALA A 91 0.64 0.95 14.74
CA ALA A 91 2.01 0.76 14.30
C ALA A 91 2.12 -0.39 13.29
N PRO A 92 3.16 -0.41 12.43
CA PRO A 92 3.44 -1.56 11.57
C PRO A 92 3.51 -2.86 12.40
N GLY A 93 2.88 -3.94 11.92
CA GLY A 93 2.81 -5.23 12.61
C GLY A 93 1.55 -5.46 13.46
N GLU A 94 0.79 -4.41 13.78
CA GLU A 94 -0.47 -4.55 14.55
C GLU A 94 -1.73 -4.42 13.68
N VAL A 95 -1.55 -3.87 12.47
CA VAL A 95 -2.65 -3.39 11.62
C VAL A 95 -3.51 -4.55 11.12
N LYS A 96 -2.90 -5.68 10.73
CA LYS A 96 -3.65 -6.87 10.30
C LYS A 96 -4.53 -7.42 11.42
N ALA A 97 -4.02 -7.47 12.65
CA ALA A 97 -4.79 -7.92 13.81
C ALA A 97 -5.94 -6.95 14.14
N LEU A 98 -5.70 -5.64 14.00
CA LEU A 98 -6.76 -4.63 14.15
C LEU A 98 -7.83 -4.77 13.07
N ILE A 99 -7.44 -4.98 11.81
CA ILE A 99 -8.36 -5.23 10.69
C ILE A 99 -9.21 -6.48 10.94
N ALA A 100 -8.63 -7.56 11.46
CA ALA A 100 -9.37 -8.76 11.83
C ALA A 100 -10.48 -8.44 12.86
N LYS A 101 -10.15 -7.70 13.92
CA LYS A 101 -11.14 -7.25 14.93
C LYS A 101 -12.22 -6.34 14.33
N LEU A 102 -11.85 -5.45 13.41
CA LEU A 102 -12.81 -4.58 12.72
C LEU A 102 -13.80 -5.39 11.88
N ASN A 103 -13.31 -6.41 11.16
CA ASN A 103 -14.14 -7.34 10.38
C ASN A 103 -15.13 -8.12 11.27
N GLU A 104 -14.70 -8.59 12.45
CA GLU A 104 -15.59 -9.21 13.44
C GLU A 104 -16.70 -8.24 13.91
N SER A 105 -16.39 -6.94 14.00
CA SER A 105 -17.32 -5.88 14.41
C SER A 105 -18.28 -5.39 13.30
N ARG A 106 -18.33 -6.11 12.17
CA ARG A 106 -19.12 -5.80 10.95
C ARG A 106 -18.66 -4.56 10.17
N LEU A 107 -17.42 -4.11 10.34
CA LEU A 107 -16.80 -3.16 9.40
C LEU A 107 -16.01 -3.98 8.38
N THR A 108 -16.30 -3.81 7.08
CA THR A 108 -15.61 -4.60 6.03
C THR A 108 -14.31 -3.93 5.59
N VAL A 109 -13.18 -4.56 5.88
CA VAL A 109 -11.87 -4.22 5.33
C VAL A 109 -11.31 -5.43 4.56
N LYS A 110 -11.12 -5.25 3.25
CA LYS A 110 -10.62 -6.27 2.32
C LYS A 110 -9.16 -5.99 2.00
N ILE A 111 -8.31 -6.97 2.29
CA ILE A 111 -6.92 -6.99 1.84
C ILE A 111 -6.87 -7.80 0.54
N VAL A 112 -6.30 -7.23 -0.52
CA VAL A 112 -6.19 -7.86 -1.84
C VAL A 112 -4.72 -7.96 -2.28
N ASP A 113 -4.43 -8.89 -3.19
CA ASP A 113 -3.05 -9.23 -3.57
C ASP A 113 -2.43 -8.22 -4.55
N ASN A 114 -3.24 -7.64 -5.45
CA ASN A 114 -2.77 -6.76 -6.51
C ASN A 114 -3.74 -5.59 -6.79
N ASP A 115 -3.26 -4.62 -7.56
CA ASP A 115 -3.99 -3.39 -7.88
C ASP A 115 -5.21 -3.62 -8.78
N GLU A 116 -5.18 -4.63 -9.66
CA GLU A 116 -6.32 -4.98 -10.52
C GLU A 116 -7.51 -5.49 -9.69
N ASP A 117 -7.25 -6.39 -8.73
CA ASP A 117 -8.25 -6.89 -7.79
C ASP A 117 -8.80 -5.77 -6.90
N LEU A 118 -7.95 -4.81 -6.52
CA LEU A 118 -8.39 -3.62 -5.76
C LEU A 118 -9.39 -2.81 -6.57
N LEU A 119 -9.03 -2.44 -7.80
CA LEU A 119 -9.86 -1.63 -8.69
C LEU A 119 -11.20 -2.32 -8.98
N ARG A 120 -11.15 -3.61 -9.34
CA ARG A 120 -12.34 -4.43 -9.59
C ARG A 120 -13.25 -4.49 -8.36
N THR A 121 -12.67 -4.65 -7.16
CA THR A 121 -13.45 -4.71 -5.91
C THR A 121 -14.11 -3.37 -5.61
N VAL A 122 -13.41 -2.24 -5.81
CA VAL A 122 -13.94 -0.90 -5.59
C VAL A 122 -15.04 -0.56 -6.58
N GLU A 123 -14.87 -0.92 -7.86
CA GLU A 123 -15.87 -0.74 -8.90
C GLU A 123 -17.14 -1.54 -8.60
N ALA A 124 -17.00 -2.82 -8.23
CA ALA A 124 -18.11 -3.74 -8.02
C ALA A 124 -18.85 -3.54 -6.68
N THR A 125 -18.26 -2.82 -5.72
CA THR A 125 -18.82 -2.69 -4.36
C THR A 125 -19.29 -1.25 -4.09
N PRO A 126 -20.61 -0.99 -4.08
CA PRO A 126 -21.13 0.31 -3.69
C PRO A 126 -20.69 0.70 -2.27
N GLY A 127 -20.09 1.88 -2.13
CA GLY A 127 -19.57 2.36 -0.85
C GLY A 127 -18.16 1.86 -0.50
N ALA A 128 -17.49 1.14 -1.41
CA ALA A 128 -16.08 0.84 -1.25
C ALA A 128 -15.20 2.07 -1.51
N ALA A 129 -14.16 2.21 -0.70
CA ALA A 129 -13.00 3.04 -0.99
C ALA A 129 -11.74 2.18 -1.04
N GLY A 130 -10.91 2.44 -2.05
CA GLY A 130 -9.61 1.81 -2.24
C GLY A 130 -8.47 2.71 -1.78
N ILE A 131 -7.39 2.13 -1.26
CA ILE A 131 -6.11 2.81 -1.10
C ILE A 131 -5.12 2.21 -2.09
N ILE A 132 -4.72 3.01 -3.09
CA ILE A 132 -3.94 2.54 -4.24
C ILE A 132 -2.88 3.58 -4.64
N ASP A 133 -1.80 3.11 -5.26
CA ASP A 133 -0.81 3.99 -5.90
C ASP A 133 -1.46 4.75 -7.07
N VAL A 134 -1.24 6.06 -7.16
CA VAL A 134 -1.77 6.91 -8.24
C VAL A 134 -1.45 6.39 -9.63
N TYR A 135 -0.31 5.72 -9.80
CA TYR A 135 0.12 5.19 -11.10
C TYR A 135 -0.63 3.93 -11.54
N ALA A 136 -1.37 3.29 -10.64
CA ALA A 136 -2.20 2.13 -10.95
C ALA A 136 -3.67 2.49 -11.22
N ILE A 137 -4.06 3.75 -11.05
CA ILE A 137 -5.44 4.21 -11.26
C ILE A 137 -5.84 4.11 -12.73
N ASN A 138 -7.05 3.61 -12.99
CA ASN A 138 -7.68 3.59 -14.31
C ASN A 138 -9.11 4.18 -14.25
N SER A 139 -9.87 4.10 -15.34
CA SER A 139 -11.20 4.71 -15.48
C SER A 139 -12.33 4.02 -14.68
N SER A 140 -12.11 2.86 -14.07
CA SER A 140 -13.12 2.18 -13.24
C SER A 140 -13.40 2.91 -11.91
N VAL A 141 -12.45 3.73 -11.47
CA VAL A 141 -12.49 4.47 -10.22
C VAL A 141 -12.25 5.96 -10.45
N LYS A 142 -12.53 6.75 -9.42
CA LYS A 142 -12.13 8.15 -9.36
C LYS A 142 -11.41 8.45 -8.05
N VAL A 143 -10.50 9.41 -8.09
CA VAL A 143 -9.80 9.88 -6.88
C VAL A 143 -10.76 10.70 -6.02
N LEU A 144 -10.85 10.31 -4.74
CA LEU A 144 -11.52 11.06 -3.70
C LEU A 144 -10.51 12.04 -3.07
N ARG A 145 -10.86 13.32 -3.01
CA ARG A 145 -10.04 14.30 -2.29
C ARG A 145 -10.06 13.98 -0.79
N VAL A 146 -8.94 14.23 -0.13
CA VAL A 146 -8.83 14.11 1.32
C VAL A 146 -8.46 15.48 1.86
N GLU A 147 -9.35 16.09 2.67
CA GLU A 147 -9.19 17.47 3.14
C GLU A 147 -9.01 18.47 1.98
N GLY A 148 -9.81 18.33 0.93
CA GLY A 148 -9.77 19.14 -0.28
C GLY A 148 -8.58 18.86 -1.22
N LYS A 149 -7.64 17.99 -0.83
CA LYS A 149 -6.37 17.77 -1.54
C LYS A 149 -6.34 16.48 -2.34
N LEU A 150 -5.65 16.54 -3.48
CA LEU A 150 -5.26 15.40 -4.31
C LEU A 150 -3.88 14.87 -3.91
N PRO A 151 -3.51 13.63 -4.30
CA PRO A 151 -2.25 13.01 -3.92
C PRO A 151 -0.98 13.83 -4.18
N PHE A 152 -0.97 14.64 -5.26
CA PHE A 152 0.18 15.47 -5.61
C PHE A 152 0.18 16.85 -4.95
N ASP A 153 -0.94 17.27 -4.36
CA ASP A 153 -1.03 18.57 -3.71
C ASP A 153 -0.09 18.66 -2.49
N LEU A 154 0.36 19.88 -2.20
CA LEU A 154 1.18 20.13 -1.01
C LEU A 154 0.35 19.91 0.25
N GLY A 155 0.91 19.17 1.20
CA GLY A 155 0.23 18.82 2.45
C GLY A 155 -0.89 17.79 2.31
N TYR A 156 -0.89 16.97 1.26
CA TYR A 156 -1.76 15.79 1.16
C TYR A 156 -1.47 14.80 2.29
N ALA A 157 -2.52 14.29 2.91
CA ALA A 157 -2.41 13.53 4.14
C ALA A 157 -1.74 12.16 3.97
N LEU A 158 -1.88 11.50 2.81
CA LEU A 158 -1.47 10.09 2.65
C LEU A 158 -0.24 9.91 1.73
N LYS A 159 0.63 10.93 1.63
CA LYS A 159 1.91 10.77 0.93
C LYS A 159 2.73 9.67 1.61
N GLY A 160 3.14 8.66 0.85
CA GLY A 160 4.11 7.65 1.29
C GLY A 160 5.46 8.31 1.54
N ASN A 161 6.25 7.73 2.44
CA ASN A 161 7.62 8.15 2.73
C ASN A 161 8.62 7.22 2.04
#